data_AF-A0A1H0WI68-F1
#
_entry.id   AF-A0A1H0WI68-F1
#
_cell.length_a   1.000
_cell.length_b   1.000
_cell.length_c   1.000
_cell.angle_alpha   90.00
_cell.angle_beta   90.00
_cell.angle_gamma   90.00
#
_symmetry.space_group_name_H-M   'P 1'
#
loop_
_entity.id
_entity.type
_entity.pdbx_description
1 polymer ?
#
loop_
_entity_poly.entity_id
_entity_poly.type
_entity_poly.pdbx_seq_one_letter_code
_entity_poly.pdbx_strand_id
1 'polypeptide(L)'
;MNEQLTAAAREVINRYALSSLEDVMALIPRYMCHVLQESDQFETYPPNVVKLKFDPSQWEACIQRYEHYRDVVIPAISPLDYLNAMLDEGPRLPCFCSEMANVAGVLVSQLLGQKVYAVRNIFVNYLYLPQRWHCINALIQDNRIRYFDTSAYAQVLDKKRRKIVEPSQLPGFNAADIDETFIHSDRWLQSEPFARRIELVSGELLDNYYPSPVHDKPVDEFQRVYG
;
A
#
# COMPACT_ATOMS: atom_id res chain seq x y z
N MET A 1 -4.32 19.12 -3.27
CA MET A 1 -3.62 18.57 -2.09
C MET A 1 -3.54 19.65 -1.00
N ASN A 2 -3.54 19.30 0.30
CA ASN A 2 -3.41 20.28 1.41
C ASN A 2 -2.00 20.90 1.41
N GLU A 3 -1.88 22.22 1.58
CA GLU A 3 -0.59 22.94 1.65
C GLU A 3 0.35 22.41 2.73
N GLN A 4 -0.18 22.06 3.91
CA GLN A 4 0.63 21.49 5.00
C GLN A 4 1.21 20.13 4.60
N LEU A 5 0.40 19.29 3.95
CA LEU A 5 0.82 17.98 3.46
C LEU A 5 1.92 18.12 2.39
N THR A 6 1.74 19.05 1.46
CA THR A 6 2.72 19.38 0.42
C THR A 6 4.03 19.89 1.02
N ALA A 7 3.96 20.78 2.03
CA ALA A 7 5.15 21.32 2.70
C ALA A 7 5.94 20.23 3.43
N ALA A 8 5.26 19.39 4.24
CA ALA A 8 5.88 18.28 4.94
C ALA A 8 6.52 17.27 3.97
N ALA A 9 5.85 16.96 2.86
CA ALA A 9 6.40 16.06 1.83
C ALA A 9 7.68 16.60 1.21
N ARG A 10 7.74 17.89 0.87
CA ARG A 10 8.96 18.55 0.37
C ARG A 10 10.07 18.54 1.40
N GLU A 11 9.74 18.75 2.67
CA GLU A 11 10.71 18.68 3.75
C GLU A 11 11.30 17.28 3.91
N VAL A 12 10.47 16.23 3.86
CA VAL A 12 10.93 14.83 3.87
C VAL A 12 11.85 14.55 2.68
N ILE A 13 11.45 14.95 1.47
CA ILE A 13 12.27 14.81 0.25
C ILE A 13 13.64 15.45 0.44
N ASN A 14 13.69 16.68 0.95
CA ASN A 14 14.93 17.41 1.16
C ASN A 14 15.79 16.80 2.28
N ARG A 15 15.17 16.42 3.41
CA ARG A 15 15.87 15.84 4.57
C ARG A 15 16.60 14.55 4.20
N TYR A 16 15.94 13.69 3.43
CA TYR A 16 16.49 12.39 3.04
C TYR A 16 17.16 12.40 1.66
N ALA A 17 17.29 13.58 1.03
CA ALA A 17 17.84 13.74 -0.32
C ALA A 17 17.22 12.75 -1.34
N LEU A 18 15.90 12.56 -1.28
CA LEU A 18 15.19 11.64 -2.16
C LEU A 18 15.29 12.15 -3.60
N SER A 19 15.73 11.29 -4.50
CA SER A 19 15.99 11.63 -5.90
C SER A 19 15.28 10.71 -6.89
N SER A 20 14.81 9.56 -6.40
CA SER A 20 14.19 8.50 -7.20
C SER A 20 12.99 7.88 -6.50
N LEU A 21 12.20 7.11 -7.27
CA LEU A 21 11.12 6.31 -6.71
C LEU A 21 11.68 5.27 -5.74
N GLU A 22 12.80 4.66 -6.10
CA GLU A 22 13.51 3.65 -5.32
C GLU A 22 13.93 4.20 -3.94
N ASP A 23 14.33 5.47 -3.85
CA ASP A 23 14.62 6.12 -2.57
C ASP A 23 13.37 6.20 -1.68
N VAL A 24 12.21 6.55 -2.27
CA VAL A 24 10.92 6.59 -1.55
C VAL A 24 10.54 5.19 -1.06
N MET A 25 10.70 4.18 -1.93
CA MET A 25 10.41 2.78 -1.61
C MET A 25 11.28 2.25 -0.46
N ALA A 26 12.55 2.65 -0.41
CA ALA A 26 13.46 2.29 0.66
C ALA A 26 13.19 3.08 1.97
N LEU A 27 12.70 4.32 1.87
CA LEU A 27 12.44 5.17 3.03
C LEU A 27 11.20 4.71 3.80
N ILE A 28 10.09 4.48 3.12
CA ILE A 28 8.77 4.28 3.76
C ILE A 28 8.77 3.17 4.84
N PRO A 29 9.30 1.96 4.59
CA PRO A 29 9.30 0.88 5.57
C PRO A 29 10.09 1.20 6.85
N ARG A 30 11.00 2.17 6.81
CA ARG A 30 11.78 2.60 7.99
C ARG A 30 10.95 3.35 9.01
N TYR A 31 9.82 3.94 8.61
CA TYR A 31 8.96 4.78 9.45
C TYR A 31 7.51 4.29 9.50
N MET A 32 7.12 3.39 8.59
CA MET A 32 5.80 2.80 8.53
C MET A 32 5.92 1.28 8.69
N CYS A 33 5.04 0.70 9.50
CA CYS A 33 5.08 -0.72 9.84
C CYS A 33 3.74 -1.39 9.52
N HIS A 34 3.76 -2.24 8.50
CA HIS A 34 2.56 -2.91 8.01
C HIS A 34 2.11 -3.97 9.01
N VAL A 35 0.99 -3.73 9.70
CA VAL A 35 0.57 -4.53 10.86
C VAL A 35 0.27 -6.01 10.53
N LEU A 36 -0.02 -6.34 9.27
CA LEU A 36 -0.19 -7.74 8.82
C LEU A 36 1.11 -8.43 8.39
N GLN A 37 2.12 -7.67 7.97
CA GLN A 37 3.40 -8.25 7.52
C GLN A 37 4.39 -8.35 8.69
N GLU A 38 4.27 -7.43 9.65
CA GLU A 38 5.10 -7.36 10.85
C GLU A 38 4.22 -7.38 12.11
N SER A 39 3.32 -8.35 12.21
CA SER A 39 2.37 -8.46 13.32
C SER A 39 3.01 -8.57 14.69
N ASP A 40 4.26 -9.03 14.78
CA ASP A 40 4.99 -9.11 16.03
C ASP A 40 5.32 -7.71 16.62
N GLN A 41 5.47 -6.66 15.78
CA GLN A 41 5.87 -5.31 16.24
C GLN A 41 4.79 -4.62 17.08
N PHE A 42 3.51 -4.87 16.78
CA PHE A 42 2.37 -4.30 17.50
C PHE A 42 1.47 -5.37 18.12
N GLU A 43 1.87 -6.64 18.05
CA GLU A 43 1.09 -7.80 18.48
C GLU A 43 -0.31 -7.85 17.82
N THR A 44 -0.38 -7.46 16.53
CA THR A 44 -1.60 -7.25 15.73
C THR A 44 -1.89 -8.44 14.82
N TYR A 45 -2.04 -9.62 15.42
CA TYR A 45 -2.29 -10.85 14.67
C TYR A 45 -3.73 -10.92 14.18
N PRO A 46 -3.98 -11.23 12.89
CA PRO A 46 -5.31 -11.48 12.37
C PRO A 46 -6.01 -12.63 13.09
N PRO A 47 -7.35 -12.64 13.21
CA PRO A 47 -8.08 -13.68 13.96
C PRO A 47 -7.79 -15.12 13.52
N ASN A 48 -7.52 -15.35 12.24
CA ASN A 48 -7.13 -16.67 11.72
C ASN A 48 -5.72 -17.07 12.18
N VAL A 49 -4.79 -16.12 12.32
CA VAL A 49 -3.44 -16.37 12.86
C VAL A 49 -3.49 -16.55 14.38
N VAL A 50 -4.32 -15.78 15.08
CA VAL A 50 -4.48 -15.88 16.54
C VAL A 50 -4.81 -17.30 16.96
N LYS A 51 -5.80 -17.91 16.30
CA LYS A 51 -6.25 -19.28 16.59
C LYS A 51 -5.20 -20.36 16.30
N LEU A 52 -4.18 -20.05 15.49
CA LEU A 52 -3.09 -20.96 15.16
C LEU A 52 -1.85 -20.75 16.05
N LYS A 53 -1.67 -19.55 16.61
CA LYS A 53 -0.46 -19.15 17.34
C LYS A 53 -0.63 -19.15 18.87
N PHE A 54 -1.82 -18.88 19.38
CA PHE A 54 -2.05 -18.63 20.81
C PHE A 54 -3.02 -19.61 21.44
N ASP A 55 -2.94 -19.74 22.77
CA ASP A 55 -3.89 -20.51 23.56
C ASP A 55 -5.30 -19.87 23.54
N PRO A 56 -6.38 -20.66 23.59
CA PRO A 56 -7.76 -20.15 23.56
C PRO A 56 -8.07 -19.06 24.57
N SER A 57 -7.43 -19.08 25.75
CA SER A 57 -7.60 -18.06 26.79
C SER A 57 -7.07 -16.68 26.40
N GLN A 58 -6.23 -16.58 25.37
CA GLN A 58 -5.64 -15.32 24.89
C GLN A 58 -6.35 -14.77 23.65
N TRP A 59 -7.21 -15.56 23.00
CA TRP A 59 -7.76 -15.22 21.69
C TRP A 59 -8.52 -13.90 21.67
N GLU A 60 -9.40 -13.69 22.66
CA GLU A 60 -10.20 -12.48 22.74
C GLU A 60 -9.33 -11.23 22.86
N ALA A 61 -8.34 -11.25 23.76
CA ALA A 61 -7.44 -10.11 23.96
C ALA A 61 -6.61 -9.81 22.71
N CYS A 62 -6.08 -10.83 22.02
CA CYS A 62 -5.34 -10.64 20.77
C CYS A 62 -6.22 -10.10 19.64
N ILE A 63 -7.44 -10.62 19.50
CA ILE A 63 -8.41 -10.17 18.48
C ILE A 63 -8.80 -8.71 18.74
N GLN A 64 -9.14 -8.36 19.99
CA GLN A 64 -9.50 -6.99 20.37
C GLN A 64 -8.35 -6.01 20.11
N ARG A 65 -7.10 -6.41 20.35
CA ARG A 65 -5.95 -5.57 20.01
C ARG A 65 -5.84 -5.33 18.51
N TYR A 66 -5.95 -6.38 17.70
CA TYR A 66 -5.93 -6.24 16.24
C TYR A 66 -7.06 -5.31 15.76
N GLU A 67 -8.27 -5.50 16.27
CA GLU A 67 -9.44 -4.66 15.94
C GLU A 67 -9.24 -3.21 16.38
N HIS A 68 -8.67 -2.97 17.56
CA HIS A 68 -8.34 -1.62 18.01
C HIS A 68 -7.37 -0.91 17.06
N TYR A 69 -6.32 -1.60 16.59
CA TYR A 69 -5.42 -1.02 15.60
C TYR A 69 -6.10 -0.77 14.26
N ARG A 70 -6.92 -1.73 13.79
CA ARG A 70 -7.63 -1.65 12.50
C ARG A 70 -8.66 -0.53 12.47
N ASP A 71 -9.45 -0.39 13.53
CA ASP A 71 -10.67 0.42 13.53
C ASP A 71 -10.48 1.78 14.22
N VAL A 72 -9.46 1.92 15.07
CA VAL A 72 -9.24 3.14 15.88
C VAL A 72 -7.89 3.76 15.61
N VAL A 73 -6.78 3.03 15.78
CA VAL A 73 -5.44 3.62 15.71
C VAL A 73 -5.08 4.03 14.29
N ILE A 74 -5.09 3.09 13.34
CA ILE A 74 -4.65 3.37 11.96
C ILE A 74 -5.57 4.40 11.26
N PRO A 75 -6.91 4.34 11.38
CA PRO A 75 -7.78 5.34 10.78
C PRO A 75 -7.62 6.76 11.35
N ALA A 76 -7.10 6.90 12.58
CA ALA A 76 -6.83 8.19 13.19
C ALA A 76 -5.51 8.83 12.73
N ILE A 77 -4.62 8.07 12.05
CA ILE A 77 -3.34 8.57 11.56
C ILE A 77 -3.50 9.07 10.12
N SER A 78 -3.31 10.36 9.91
CA SER A 78 -3.37 10.97 8.59
C SER A 78 -2.04 10.81 7.82
N PRO A 79 -2.03 10.99 6.48
CA PRO A 79 -0.78 11.06 5.73
C PRO A 79 0.20 12.13 6.24
N LEU A 80 -0.31 13.23 6.80
CA LEU A 80 0.54 14.28 7.39
C LEU A 80 1.25 13.77 8.65
N ASP A 81 0.57 12.98 9.49
CA ASP A 81 1.17 12.42 10.71
C ASP A 81 2.32 11.46 10.37
N TYR A 82 2.19 10.66 9.32
CA TYR A 82 3.29 9.81 8.85
C TYR A 82 4.49 10.62 8.34
N LEU A 83 4.25 11.69 7.58
CA LEU A 83 5.34 12.56 7.11
C LEU A 83 6.04 13.27 8.27
N ASN A 84 5.28 13.76 9.26
CA ASN A 84 5.84 14.35 10.47
C ASN A 84 6.68 13.32 11.25
N ALA A 85 6.21 12.08 11.40
CA ALA A 85 6.99 11.02 12.03
C ALA A 85 8.31 10.72 11.29
N MET A 86 8.34 10.85 9.95
CA MET A 86 9.57 10.76 9.16
C MET A 86 10.52 11.94 9.43
N LEU A 87 10.02 13.12 9.79
CA LEU A 87 10.85 14.30 10.10
C LEU A 87 11.38 14.27 11.53
N ASP A 88 10.57 13.79 12.47
CA ASP A 88 10.87 13.74 13.90
C ASP A 88 11.73 12.53 14.32
N GLU A 89 11.99 11.61 13.40
CA GLU A 89 12.72 10.35 13.65
C GLU A 89 12.10 9.49 14.78
N GLY A 90 10.78 9.52 14.89
CA GLY A 90 10.02 8.77 15.88
C GLY A 90 9.98 7.25 15.61
N PRO A 91 9.35 6.47 16.53
CA PRO A 91 9.10 5.05 16.29
C PRO A 91 8.22 4.87 15.04
N ARG A 92 8.33 3.69 14.42
CA ARG A 92 7.51 3.33 13.27
C ARG A 92 6.02 3.39 13.63
N LEU A 93 5.23 4.00 12.77
CA LEU A 93 3.78 4.08 12.95
C LEU A 93 3.09 2.85 12.33
N PRO A 94 2.03 2.31 12.98
CA PRO A 94 1.28 1.18 12.45
C PRO A 94 0.49 1.60 11.21
N CYS A 95 0.48 0.77 10.17
CA CYS A 95 -0.23 1.06 8.93
C CYS A 95 -0.75 -0.20 8.22
N PHE A 96 -1.63 0.00 7.24
CA PHE A 96 -1.88 -0.97 6.17
C PHE A 96 -1.26 -0.49 4.84
N CYS A 97 -1.37 -1.31 3.80
CA CYS A 97 -0.95 -0.94 2.43
C CYS A 97 -1.60 0.35 1.94
N SER A 98 -2.81 0.69 2.38
CA SER A 98 -3.50 1.93 2.00
C SER A 98 -2.77 3.18 2.49
N GLU A 99 -2.30 3.19 3.72
CA GLU A 99 -1.57 4.34 4.27
C GLU A 99 -0.19 4.45 3.63
N MET A 100 0.50 3.32 3.43
CA MET A 100 1.78 3.29 2.72
C MET A 100 1.64 3.82 1.29
N ALA A 101 0.58 3.44 0.57
CA ALA A 101 0.29 3.93 -0.76
C ALA A 101 -0.07 5.43 -0.78
N ASN A 102 -0.73 5.94 0.28
CA ASN A 102 -1.02 7.37 0.39
C ASN A 102 0.25 8.20 0.55
N VAL A 103 1.11 7.80 1.49
CA VAL A 103 2.36 8.53 1.78
C VAL A 103 3.30 8.47 0.58
N ALA A 104 3.43 7.31 -0.06
CA ALA A 104 4.20 7.18 -1.28
C ALA A 104 3.63 8.01 -2.43
N GLY A 105 2.30 8.00 -2.61
CA GLY A 105 1.63 8.81 -3.62
C GLY A 105 1.95 10.30 -3.47
N VAL A 106 1.90 10.81 -2.25
CA VAL A 106 2.25 12.20 -1.92
C VAL A 106 3.74 12.48 -2.20
N LEU A 107 4.65 11.65 -1.68
CA LEU A 107 6.09 11.85 -1.84
C LEU A 107 6.52 11.79 -3.31
N VAL A 108 6.06 10.78 -4.06
CA VAL A 108 6.43 10.60 -5.47
C VAL A 108 5.82 11.69 -6.34
N SER A 109 4.58 12.11 -6.06
CA SER A 109 3.95 13.21 -6.78
C SER A 109 4.74 14.52 -6.59
N GLN A 110 5.18 14.82 -5.37
CA GLN A 110 6.01 15.99 -5.10
C GLN A 110 7.42 15.87 -5.68
N LEU A 111 8.03 14.69 -5.61
CA LEU A 111 9.38 14.43 -6.11
C LEU A 111 9.45 14.61 -7.64
N LEU A 112 8.46 14.06 -8.36
CA LEU A 112 8.47 14.04 -9.82
C LEU A 112 7.68 15.19 -10.45
N GLY A 113 6.95 15.97 -9.66
CA GLY A 113 6.12 17.08 -10.16
C GLY A 113 4.99 16.62 -11.08
N GLN A 114 4.47 15.40 -10.88
CA GLN A 114 3.43 14.81 -11.72
C GLN A 114 2.37 14.06 -10.90
N LYS A 115 1.31 13.64 -11.59
CA LYS A 115 0.25 12.86 -10.98
C LYS A 115 0.72 11.46 -10.60
N VAL A 116 0.31 11.02 -9.42
CA VAL A 116 0.42 9.64 -8.96
C VAL A 116 -0.95 9.15 -8.53
N TYR A 117 -1.28 7.93 -8.91
CA TYR A 117 -2.57 7.30 -8.63
C TYR A 117 -2.35 6.23 -7.55
N ALA A 118 -3.13 6.21 -6.48
CA ALA A 118 -3.22 5.03 -5.61
C ALA A 118 -4.38 4.17 -6.12
N VAL A 119 -4.04 2.97 -6.62
CA VAL A 119 -4.95 1.94 -7.08
C VAL A 119 -5.23 1.00 -5.90
N ARG A 120 -6.48 0.98 -5.46
CA ARG A 120 -6.89 0.34 -4.20
C ARG A 120 -7.84 -0.80 -4.44
N ASN A 121 -8.03 -1.66 -3.45
CA ASN A 121 -8.93 -2.81 -3.55
C ASN A 121 -8.62 -3.65 -4.80
N ILE A 122 -7.34 -3.99 -4.98
CA ILE A 122 -6.89 -4.91 -6.04
C ILE A 122 -6.32 -6.19 -5.46
N PHE A 123 -6.11 -7.18 -6.34
CA PHE A 123 -5.40 -8.40 -6.01
C PHE A 123 -4.02 -8.36 -6.65
N VAL A 124 -3.02 -8.76 -5.88
CA VAL A 124 -1.67 -8.97 -6.40
C VAL A 124 -1.28 -10.42 -6.22
N ASN A 125 -0.47 -10.90 -7.15
CA ASN A 125 -0.13 -12.30 -7.26
C ASN A 125 1.13 -12.65 -6.46
N TYR A 126 1.87 -11.62 -6.06
CA TYR A 126 3.16 -11.70 -5.39
C TYR A 126 3.09 -11.41 -3.89
N LEU A 127 1.91 -11.12 -3.31
CA LEU A 127 1.78 -11.03 -1.86
C LEU A 127 0.89 -12.16 -1.33
N TYR A 128 1.26 -12.65 -0.15
CA TYR A 128 0.41 -13.56 0.62
C TYR A 128 -0.37 -12.75 1.65
N LEU A 129 -1.54 -12.27 1.28
CA LEU A 129 -2.39 -11.46 2.16
C LEU A 129 -3.57 -12.29 2.68
N PRO A 130 -3.87 -12.25 4.00
CA PRO A 130 -5.06 -12.88 4.56
C PRO A 130 -6.34 -12.17 4.12
N GLN A 131 -6.24 -10.88 3.76
CA GLN A 131 -7.33 -10.13 3.14
C GLN A 131 -7.11 -9.99 1.63
N ARG A 132 -8.23 -9.95 0.92
CA ARG A 132 -8.29 -9.94 -0.54
C ARG A 132 -7.85 -8.62 -1.17
N TRP A 133 -7.85 -7.54 -0.40
CA TRP A 133 -7.77 -6.19 -0.92
C TRP A 133 -6.41 -5.58 -0.63
N HIS A 134 -5.76 -5.14 -1.70
CA HIS A 134 -4.44 -4.53 -1.69
C HIS A 134 -4.45 -3.13 -2.29
N CYS A 135 -3.45 -2.32 -1.95
CA CYS A 135 -3.24 -1.00 -2.51
C CYS A 135 -1.82 -0.86 -3.08
N ILE A 136 -1.72 -0.40 -4.31
CA ILE A 136 -0.45 -0.04 -4.97
C ILE A 136 -0.57 1.38 -5.53
N ASN A 137 0.55 1.95 -5.92
CA ASN A 137 0.56 3.19 -6.67
C ASN A 137 0.87 2.93 -8.16
N ALA A 138 0.49 3.91 -8.97
CA ALA A 138 0.75 3.95 -10.40
C ALA A 138 1.09 5.38 -10.81
N LEU A 139 1.96 5.51 -11.80
CA LEU A 139 2.24 6.76 -12.49
C LEU A 139 2.37 6.49 -13.99
N ILE A 140 2.32 7.56 -14.80
CA ILE A 140 2.47 7.45 -16.24
C ILE A 140 3.86 7.89 -16.61
N GLN A 141 4.63 6.98 -17.21
CA GLN A 141 5.99 7.25 -17.65
C GLN A 141 6.19 6.56 -19.00
N ASP A 142 6.82 7.24 -19.96
CA ASP A 142 7.11 6.68 -21.29
C ASP A 142 5.88 6.07 -22.00
N ASN A 143 4.72 6.72 -21.85
CA ASN A 143 3.44 6.28 -22.40
C ASN A 143 2.99 4.86 -21.96
N ARG A 144 3.43 4.44 -20.77
CA ARG A 144 2.95 3.24 -20.07
C ARG A 144 2.53 3.56 -18.64
N ILE A 145 1.73 2.66 -18.06
CA ILE A 145 1.47 2.68 -16.63
C ILE A 145 2.65 1.99 -15.94
N ARG A 146 3.30 2.69 -15.01
CA ARG A 146 4.33 2.16 -14.12
C ARG A 146 3.72 1.96 -12.75
N TYR A 147 3.67 0.72 -12.28
CA TYR A 147 3.15 0.37 -10.96
C TYR A 147 4.27 0.23 -9.94
N PHE A 148 4.00 0.61 -8.69
CA PHE A 148 4.92 0.40 -7.59
C PHE A 148 4.18 0.09 -6.29
N ASP A 149 4.75 -0.78 -5.46
CA ASP A 149 4.12 -1.31 -4.25
C ASP A 149 5.03 -1.18 -3.03
N THR A 150 4.77 -0.13 -2.25
CA THR A 150 5.54 0.24 -1.07
C THR A 150 5.38 -0.75 0.08
N SER A 151 4.35 -1.57 0.03
CA SER A 151 4.08 -2.60 1.02
C SER A 151 4.77 -3.93 0.68
N ALA A 152 5.29 -4.11 -0.53
CA ALA A 152 6.02 -5.32 -0.93
C ALA A 152 7.49 -5.29 -0.51
N TYR A 153 7.77 -4.81 0.71
CA TYR A 153 9.14 -4.62 1.22
C TYR A 153 9.64 -5.79 2.08
N ALA A 154 8.75 -6.43 2.86
CA ALA A 154 9.16 -7.47 3.79
C ALA A 154 9.13 -8.85 3.14
N GLN A 155 8.07 -9.13 2.37
CA GLN A 155 7.85 -10.47 1.86
C GLN A 155 7.06 -10.49 0.56
N VAL A 156 7.40 -11.44 -0.31
CA VAL A 156 6.66 -11.78 -1.53
C VAL A 156 6.44 -13.29 -1.64
N LEU A 157 5.41 -13.68 -2.39
CA LEU A 157 5.02 -15.06 -2.63
C LEU A 157 5.67 -15.56 -3.92
N ASP A 158 6.66 -16.45 -3.79
CA ASP A 158 7.10 -17.29 -4.90
C ASP A 158 6.10 -18.43 -5.08
N LYS A 159 5.16 -18.24 -6.02
CA LYS A 159 4.14 -19.24 -6.35
C LYS A 159 4.72 -20.57 -6.83
N LYS A 160 5.81 -20.54 -7.61
CA LYS A 160 6.42 -21.76 -8.17
C LYS A 160 7.00 -22.62 -7.06
N ARG A 161 7.66 -21.98 -6.09
CA ARG A 161 8.25 -22.67 -4.92
C ARG A 161 7.28 -22.84 -3.76
N ARG A 162 6.11 -22.18 -3.82
CA ARG A 162 5.10 -22.11 -2.74
C ARG A 162 5.70 -21.63 -1.42
N LYS A 163 6.52 -20.58 -1.51
CA LYS A 163 7.24 -20.03 -0.36
C LYS A 163 7.12 -18.52 -0.32
N ILE A 164 7.08 -18.01 0.90
CA ILE A 164 7.31 -16.60 1.18
C ILE A 164 8.82 -16.38 1.15
N VAL A 165 9.25 -15.37 0.42
CA VAL A 165 10.66 -15.00 0.21
C VAL A 165 10.83 -13.49 0.33
N GLU A 166 12.06 -13.04 0.54
CA GLU A 166 12.39 -11.61 0.43
C GLU A 166 12.12 -11.13 -1.02
N PRO A 167 11.72 -9.87 -1.24
CA PRO A 167 11.50 -9.33 -2.59
C PRO A 167 12.69 -9.57 -3.55
N SER A 168 13.91 -9.40 -3.05
CA SER A 168 15.16 -9.62 -3.78
C SER A 168 15.40 -11.07 -4.23
N GLN A 169 14.69 -12.02 -3.63
CA GLN A 169 14.81 -13.46 -3.92
C GLN A 169 13.79 -13.94 -4.96
N LEU A 170 12.83 -13.11 -5.38
CA LEU A 170 11.87 -13.42 -6.44
C LEU A 170 12.38 -12.87 -7.78
N PRO A 171 12.89 -13.72 -8.70
CA PRO A 171 13.47 -13.23 -9.94
C PRO A 171 12.47 -12.42 -10.78
N GLY A 172 12.91 -11.26 -11.26
CA GLY A 172 12.10 -10.35 -12.07
C GLY A 172 11.13 -9.47 -11.27
N PHE A 173 11.06 -9.61 -9.95
CA PHE A 173 10.25 -8.74 -9.11
C PHE A 173 10.97 -7.42 -8.82
N ASN A 174 10.30 -6.30 -9.07
CA ASN A 174 10.78 -4.96 -8.72
C ASN A 174 9.64 -4.16 -8.08
N ALA A 175 9.74 -3.86 -6.80
CA ALA A 175 8.71 -3.11 -6.08
C ALA A 175 8.51 -1.68 -6.61
N ALA A 176 9.52 -1.09 -7.27
CA ALA A 176 9.45 0.23 -7.89
C ALA A 176 8.99 0.20 -9.36
N ASP A 177 8.84 -0.98 -9.96
CA ASP A 177 8.35 -1.15 -11.34
C ASP A 177 7.75 -2.57 -11.49
N ILE A 178 6.59 -2.75 -10.89
CA ILE A 178 5.90 -4.04 -10.85
C ILE A 178 5.39 -4.35 -12.26
N ASP A 179 5.88 -5.45 -12.84
CA ASP A 179 5.36 -5.96 -14.11
C ASP A 179 3.90 -6.41 -13.98
N GLU A 180 3.08 -6.12 -14.99
CA GLU A 180 1.64 -6.42 -15.00
C GLU A 180 1.34 -7.90 -14.73
N THR A 181 2.23 -8.82 -15.10
CA THR A 181 2.08 -10.25 -14.82
C THR A 181 2.02 -10.57 -13.32
N PHE A 182 2.66 -9.74 -12.48
CA PHE A 182 2.63 -9.83 -11.02
C PHE A 182 1.33 -9.25 -10.43
N ILE A 183 0.65 -8.40 -11.19
CA ILE A 183 -0.65 -7.81 -10.83
C ILE A 183 -1.73 -8.69 -11.47
N HIS A 184 -2.07 -9.82 -10.84
CA HIS A 184 -3.06 -10.74 -11.41
C HIS A 184 -4.38 -9.99 -11.69
N SER A 185 -5.01 -10.14 -12.87
CA SER A 185 -5.28 -11.42 -13.54
C SER A 185 -5.75 -11.26 -15.00
N ASP A 186 -5.34 -12.14 -15.93
CA ASP A 186 -6.06 -12.40 -17.22
C ASP A 186 -7.47 -13.00 -17.01
N ARG A 187 -7.81 -13.34 -15.77
CA ARG A 187 -9.13 -13.78 -15.29
C ARG A 187 -9.55 -12.90 -14.13
N TRP A 188 -10.02 -11.70 -14.45
CA TRP A 188 -10.75 -10.80 -13.57
C TRP A 188 -12.07 -11.39 -13.01
N LEU A 189 -12.33 -12.69 -13.17
CA LEU A 189 -13.62 -13.28 -12.90
C LEU A 189 -13.88 -13.39 -11.40
N GLN A 190 -14.67 -12.42 -10.92
CA GLN A 190 -16.03 -12.71 -10.50
C GLN A 190 -16.16 -13.85 -9.47
N SER A 191 -16.28 -13.50 -8.18
CA SER A 191 -17.66 -13.61 -7.73
C SER A 191 -18.34 -12.34 -8.21
N GLU A 192 -19.49 -12.45 -8.84
CA GLU A 192 -20.35 -11.31 -9.09
C GLU A 192 -20.29 -10.27 -7.95
N PRO A 193 -20.37 -8.96 -8.26
CA PRO A 193 -20.94 -8.43 -9.51
C PRO A 193 -20.03 -7.63 -10.46
N PHE A 194 -18.75 -7.35 -10.17
CA PHE A 194 -18.10 -6.22 -10.86
C PHE A 194 -16.81 -6.58 -11.62
N ALA A 195 -16.71 -6.16 -12.89
CA ALA A 195 -15.50 -6.23 -13.73
C ALA A 195 -14.83 -4.84 -13.79
N ARG A 196 -13.64 -4.71 -13.21
CA ARG A 196 -12.83 -3.48 -13.26
C ARG A 196 -11.69 -3.58 -14.25
N ARG A 197 -11.32 -2.42 -14.78
CA ARG A 197 -10.34 -2.23 -15.83
C ARG A 197 -9.56 -0.97 -15.51
N ILE A 198 -8.23 -1.10 -15.58
CA ILE A 198 -7.30 0.00 -15.43
C ILE A 198 -6.58 0.15 -16.77
N GLU A 199 -6.64 1.33 -17.36
CA GLU A 199 -6.07 1.59 -18.68
C GLU A 199 -5.53 3.02 -18.82
N LEU A 200 -4.57 3.19 -19.73
CA LEU A 200 -4.05 4.50 -20.11
C LEU A 200 -4.92 5.07 -21.22
N VAL A 201 -5.65 6.15 -20.93
CA VAL A 201 -6.51 6.84 -21.89
C VAL A 201 -6.13 8.30 -21.93
N SER A 202 -5.71 8.78 -23.10
CA SER A 202 -5.37 10.19 -23.33
C SER A 202 -4.36 10.77 -22.32
N GLY A 203 -3.37 9.97 -21.90
CA GLY A 203 -2.35 10.41 -20.94
C GLY A 203 -2.79 10.41 -19.48
N GLU A 204 -3.93 9.80 -19.15
CA GLU A 204 -4.44 9.64 -17.78
C GLU A 204 -4.73 8.17 -17.48
N LEU A 205 -4.64 7.79 -16.20
CA LEU A 205 -5.00 6.46 -15.74
C LEU A 205 -6.51 6.44 -15.46
N LEU A 206 -7.23 5.69 -16.29
CA LEU A 206 -8.65 5.45 -16.12
C LEU A 206 -8.86 4.14 -15.37
N ASP A 207 -9.57 4.23 -14.26
CA ASP A 207 -10.11 3.10 -13.51
C ASP A 207 -11.63 3.15 -13.62
N ASN A 208 -12.26 2.13 -14.20
CA ASN A 208 -13.72 2.13 -14.36
C ASN A 208 -14.49 1.99 -13.03
N TYR A 209 -13.81 1.82 -11.89
CA TYR A 209 -14.39 1.95 -10.54
C TYR A 209 -14.07 3.28 -9.88
N TYR A 210 -13.62 4.25 -10.67
CA TYR A 210 -13.49 5.63 -10.25
C TYR A 210 -14.47 6.52 -11.03
N PRO A 211 -15.36 7.26 -10.34
CA PRO A 211 -15.57 7.27 -8.88
C PRO A 211 -16.13 5.94 -8.36
N SER A 212 -16.02 5.69 -7.05
CA SER A 212 -16.51 4.45 -6.42
C SER A 212 -17.91 4.05 -6.89
N PRO A 213 -18.11 2.83 -7.45
CA PRO A 213 -19.43 2.36 -7.87
C PRO A 213 -20.27 1.85 -6.70
N VAL A 214 -19.69 1.77 -5.49
CA VAL A 214 -20.37 1.27 -4.28
C VAL A 214 -21.00 2.44 -3.53
N HIS A 215 -22.32 2.38 -3.35
CA HIS A 215 -23.07 3.35 -2.55
C HIS A 215 -22.53 3.39 -1.10
N ASP A 216 -22.52 4.57 -0.48
CA ASP A 216 -21.98 4.83 0.87
C ASP A 216 -20.47 4.65 1.04
N LYS A 217 -19.72 4.41 -0.04
CA LYS A 217 -18.26 4.47 -0.03
C LYS A 217 -17.76 5.83 -0.50
N PRO A 218 -16.60 6.31 0.00
CA PRO A 218 -15.97 7.51 -0.52
C PRO A 218 -15.77 7.42 -2.04
N VAL A 219 -15.86 8.56 -2.73
CA VAL A 219 -15.59 8.68 -4.17
C VAL A 219 -14.25 8.04 -4.57
N ASP A 220 -13.30 8.11 -3.64
CA ASP A 220 -11.89 7.77 -3.82
C ASP A 220 -11.50 6.40 -3.25
N GLU A 221 -12.50 5.55 -3.00
CA GLU A 221 -12.34 4.19 -2.45
C GLU A 221 -11.42 3.32 -3.30
N PHE A 222 -11.58 3.34 -4.63
CA PHE A 222 -10.83 2.48 -5.56
C PHE A 222 -9.64 3.17 -6.21
N GLN A 223 -9.70 4.49 -6.36
CA GLN A 223 -8.62 5.29 -6.93
C GLN A 223 -8.51 6.62 -6.20
N ARG A 224 -7.28 6.98 -5.80
CA ARG A 224 -6.94 8.35 -5.35
C ARG A 224 -5.91 8.96 -6.28
N VAL A 225 -5.99 10.27 -6.49
CA VAL A 225 -5.03 11.01 -7.32
C VAL A 225 -4.27 12.02 -6.46
N TYR A 226 -2.95 11.99 -6.55
CA TYR A 226 -2.04 12.95 -5.94
C TYR A 226 -1.41 13.79 -7.05
N GLY A 227 -1.56 15.11 -6.97
CA GLY A 227 -1.07 16.09 -7.93
C GLY A 227 -1.34 17.51 -7.45
#